data_AF-A0A9E2CJZ3-F1
#
_entry.id   AF-A0A9E2CJZ3-F1
#
_cell.length_a   1.000
_cell.length_b   1.000
_cell.length_c   1.000
_cell.angle_alpha   90.00
_cell.angle_beta   90.00
_cell.angle_gamma   90.00
#
_symmetry.space_group_name_H-M   'P 1'
#
loop_
_entity.id
_entity.type
_entity.pdbx_description
1 polymer ?
#
loop_
_entity_poly.entity_id
_entity_poly.type
_entity_poly.pdbx_seq_one_letter_code
_entity_poly.pdbx_strand_id
1 'polypeptide(L)'
;DADESAEEKPEVATETKVTVYELHVSSRAPIGEDTKAYIRVGEESAVGTIMKTVADKLKPEMSEWRDMRVTTANVSMATRIELATSDGAATFVKGDGGWTFEDDGEVAESEAVEALLDAVRDLKATAFVDGPPDDLVALGLDRPQADIKLTIPGVEDVERIAVGGYTDAHTKRLVYVRRNEIASVAKVRAAEVDVLTRGLQAYRDRTVFNVPADQIVEIAISAKNQFGEGRMDASFTRTAETWSMSLPVEVTARDEQLKKLAEALAGLQAESVVGSGEELSAYGLDDPAVTVKFRPGPEADPLELAVSEHDRKVYAKRGDRGSVYELTLAFYGQLLAEHRAREVLTFDDSAVLQFSIRRGDVTHAFARAGEGWTYGAEPDLPLDPRKVTNLLLQLRDLRTEQFVDHATTELGPWDLTAPEHEVTVALQDGTYVALLVSKQVCPEDSQGRYYAAVRGQPGVFLMSTDTIARFAVSLDELEASP
;
A
#
# COMPACT_ATOMS: atom_id res chain seq x y z
N ASP A 1 34.26 63.27 -68.68
CA ASP A 1 34.23 62.08 -69.56
C ASP A 1 34.97 60.95 -68.87
N ALA A 2 34.37 59.82 -68.50
CA ALA A 2 33.08 59.28 -68.89
C ALA A 2 32.41 58.59 -67.69
N ASP A 3 31.09 58.70 -67.70
CA ASP A 3 30.10 58.08 -66.83
C ASP A 3 29.84 56.66 -67.35
N GLU A 4 30.19 55.62 -66.58
CA GLU A 4 29.88 54.22 -66.91
C GLU A 4 28.50 53.88 -66.32
N SER A 5 27.48 54.10 -67.13
CA SER A 5 26.09 53.69 -66.87
C SER A 5 25.94 52.21 -67.23
N ALA A 6 25.76 51.37 -66.21
CA ALA A 6 25.31 50.00 -66.39
C ALA A 6 23.80 50.00 -66.69
N GLU A 7 23.42 49.54 -67.89
CA GLU A 7 22.03 49.33 -68.29
C GLU A 7 21.40 48.18 -67.48
N GLU A 8 20.53 48.50 -66.52
CA GLU A 8 19.62 47.56 -65.89
C GLU A 8 18.52 47.14 -66.90
N LYS A 9 18.44 45.83 -67.18
CA LYS A 9 17.34 45.26 -67.96
C LYS A 9 16.05 45.29 -67.13
N PRO A 10 14.88 45.63 -67.70
CA PRO A 10 13.64 45.71 -66.95
C PRO A 10 13.20 44.33 -66.47
N GLU A 11 12.96 44.21 -65.17
CA GLU A 11 12.36 43.03 -64.54
C GLU A 11 10.89 42.95 -64.99
N VAL A 12 10.51 41.87 -65.68
CA VAL A 12 9.13 41.66 -66.12
C VAL A 12 8.28 41.32 -64.90
N ALA A 13 7.40 42.24 -64.49
CA ALA A 13 6.46 42.00 -63.40
C ALA A 13 5.50 40.86 -63.78
N THR A 14 5.69 39.68 -63.18
CA THR A 14 4.75 38.57 -63.31
C THR A 14 3.68 38.66 -62.23
N GLU A 15 2.42 38.85 -62.64
CA GLU A 15 1.27 38.79 -61.74
C GLU A 15 0.82 37.34 -61.56
N THR A 16 0.84 36.83 -60.32
CA THR A 16 0.33 35.49 -60.02
C THR A 16 -1.18 35.55 -59.82
N LYS A 17 -1.95 35.01 -60.78
CA LYS A 17 -3.40 34.87 -60.65
C LYS A 17 -3.75 33.53 -60.00
N VAL A 18 -4.21 33.54 -58.76
CA VAL A 18 -4.75 32.36 -58.10
C VAL A 18 -6.22 32.19 -58.51
N THR A 19 -6.57 31.04 -59.08
CA THR A 19 -7.96 30.68 -59.42
C THR A 19 -8.34 29.45 -58.60
N VAL A 20 -9.45 29.55 -57.86
CA VAL A 20 -9.96 28.46 -57.02
C VAL A 20 -11.04 27.70 -57.80
N TYR A 21 -10.94 26.37 -57.82
CA TYR A 21 -11.94 25.48 -58.41
C TYR A 21 -12.51 24.58 -57.32
N GLU A 22 -13.84 24.50 -57.23
CA GLU A 22 -14.54 23.55 -56.37
C GLU A 22 -14.89 22.30 -57.19
N LEU A 23 -14.66 21.12 -56.61
CA LEU A 23 -14.96 19.84 -57.27
C LEU A 23 -15.83 18.99 -56.33
N HIS A 24 -17.01 18.60 -56.79
CA HIS A 24 -17.86 17.63 -56.09
C HIS A 24 -17.62 16.25 -56.69
N VAL A 25 -17.06 15.34 -55.90
CA VAL A 25 -16.75 13.97 -56.34
C VAL A 25 -17.62 12.97 -55.58
N SER A 26 -18.35 12.14 -56.33
CA SER A 26 -19.29 11.16 -55.77
C SER A 26 -18.58 10.01 -55.01
N SER A 27 -19.25 9.43 -54.03
CA SER A 27 -18.90 8.14 -53.42
C SER A 27 -19.44 6.94 -54.19
N ARG A 28 -20.39 7.16 -55.10
CA ARG A 28 -21.03 6.16 -55.96
C ARG A 28 -20.42 6.14 -57.36
N ALA A 29 -20.31 4.94 -57.92
CA ALA A 29 -19.91 4.70 -59.30
C ALA A 29 -21.12 4.74 -60.26
N PRO A 30 -20.91 5.06 -61.55
CA PRO A 30 -21.91 4.86 -62.59
C PRO A 30 -22.35 3.39 -62.69
N ILE A 31 -23.61 3.17 -63.06
CA ILE A 31 -24.17 1.82 -63.20
C ILE A 31 -23.40 1.08 -64.30
N GLY A 32 -22.76 -0.03 -63.95
CA GLY A 32 -21.97 -0.85 -64.87
C GLY A 32 -20.51 -0.40 -65.06
N GLU A 33 -20.06 0.67 -64.38
CA GLU A 33 -18.68 1.16 -64.46
C GLU A 33 -18.11 1.45 -63.06
N ASP A 34 -17.83 0.39 -62.29
CA ASP A 34 -17.28 0.43 -60.93
C ASP A 34 -15.87 1.07 -60.83
N THR A 35 -15.18 1.23 -61.96
CA THR A 35 -13.88 1.89 -62.08
C THR A 35 -13.95 3.41 -62.21
N LYS A 36 -15.14 4.02 -62.21
CA LYS A 36 -15.32 5.48 -62.33
C LYS A 36 -16.11 6.07 -61.16
N ALA A 37 -15.97 7.38 -60.98
CA ALA A 37 -16.77 8.19 -60.07
C ALA A 37 -17.33 9.41 -60.82
N TYR A 38 -18.52 9.87 -60.43
CA TYR A 38 -19.06 11.14 -60.94
C TYR A 38 -18.30 12.34 -60.38
N ILE A 39 -18.12 13.37 -61.20
CA ILE A 39 -17.52 14.66 -60.81
C ILE A 39 -18.35 15.82 -61.37
N ARG A 40 -18.40 16.92 -60.61
CA ARG A 40 -19.00 18.21 -61.01
C ARG A 40 -18.06 19.35 -60.58
N VAL A 41 -17.90 20.36 -61.43
CA VAL A 41 -17.10 21.56 -61.12
C VAL A 41 -18.02 22.66 -60.60
N GLY A 42 -17.81 23.09 -59.35
CA GLY A 42 -18.62 24.08 -58.66
C GLY A 42 -20.12 23.82 -58.83
N GLU A 43 -20.85 24.87 -59.20
CA GLU A 43 -22.30 24.82 -59.43
C GLU A 43 -22.71 24.54 -60.90
N GLU A 44 -21.78 24.06 -61.72
CA GLU A 44 -22.11 23.72 -63.11
C GLU A 44 -23.14 22.58 -63.20
N SER A 45 -24.04 22.66 -64.18
CA SER A 45 -25.07 21.63 -64.40
C SER A 45 -24.52 20.35 -65.05
N ALA A 46 -23.33 20.41 -65.63
CA ALA A 46 -22.69 19.29 -66.28
C ALA A 46 -22.05 18.34 -65.26
N VAL A 47 -22.35 17.04 -65.37
CA VAL A 47 -21.74 15.97 -64.57
C VAL A 47 -20.87 15.11 -65.48
N GLY A 48 -19.59 14.97 -65.12
CA GLY A 48 -18.64 14.11 -65.80
C GLY A 48 -18.35 12.83 -65.02
N THR A 49 -17.52 11.95 -65.60
CA THR A 49 -16.95 10.79 -64.91
C THR A 49 -15.43 10.85 -64.95
N ILE A 50 -14.78 10.56 -63.82
CA ILE A 50 -13.33 10.39 -63.72
C ILE A 50 -12.99 8.97 -63.28
N MET A 51 -11.76 8.53 -63.52
CA MET A 51 -11.29 7.25 -62.99
C MET A 51 -11.33 7.27 -61.46
N LYS A 52 -11.78 6.17 -60.86
CA LYS A 52 -11.85 6.00 -59.41
C LYS A 52 -10.48 6.21 -58.76
N THR A 53 -9.40 5.73 -59.37
CA THR A 53 -8.02 5.97 -58.89
C THR A 53 -7.60 7.44 -58.87
N VAL A 54 -8.21 8.29 -59.69
CA VAL A 54 -8.02 9.76 -59.65
C VAL A 54 -8.93 10.39 -58.61
N ALA A 55 -10.19 9.93 -58.53
CA ALA A 55 -11.14 10.36 -57.51
C ALA A 55 -10.65 10.08 -56.08
N ASP A 56 -10.02 8.92 -55.86
CA ASP A 56 -9.47 8.52 -54.57
C ASP A 56 -8.28 9.41 -54.17
N LYS A 57 -7.45 9.86 -55.13
CA LYS A 57 -6.38 10.85 -54.87
C LYS A 57 -6.90 12.24 -54.49
N LEU A 58 -8.13 12.58 -54.87
CA LEU A 58 -8.79 13.83 -54.51
C LEU A 58 -9.49 13.75 -53.14
N LYS A 59 -9.52 12.56 -52.52
CA LYS A 59 -10.01 12.31 -51.16
C LYS A 59 -8.81 11.98 -50.27
N PRO A 60 -8.00 12.98 -49.89
CA PRO A 60 -6.85 12.72 -49.03
C PRO A 60 -7.33 12.01 -47.76
N GLU A 61 -6.66 10.92 -47.39
CA GLU A 61 -6.84 10.37 -46.05
C GLU A 61 -6.33 11.43 -45.08
N MET A 62 -7.23 12.05 -44.32
CA MET A 62 -6.85 13.15 -43.42
C MET A 62 -5.76 12.74 -42.43
N SER A 63 -5.63 11.45 -42.14
CA SER A 63 -4.52 10.85 -41.38
C SER A 63 -3.13 11.08 -41.98
N GLU A 64 -3.01 11.18 -43.30
CA GLU A 64 -1.72 11.37 -44.00
C GLU A 64 -1.28 12.84 -44.07
N TRP A 65 -2.23 13.77 -43.90
CA TRP A 65 -2.00 15.21 -44.11
C TRP A 65 -2.11 16.02 -42.82
N ARG A 66 -2.84 15.51 -41.83
CA ARG A 66 -3.07 16.17 -40.55
C ARG A 66 -2.01 15.73 -39.54
N ASP A 67 -1.61 16.63 -38.66
CA ASP A 67 -0.87 16.22 -37.46
C ASP A 67 -1.76 15.27 -36.64
N MET A 68 -1.25 14.07 -36.39
CA MET A 68 -1.97 13.03 -35.64
C MET A 68 -1.96 13.30 -34.13
N ARG A 69 -1.12 14.22 -33.64
CA ARG A 69 -1.18 14.62 -32.24
C ARG A 69 -2.53 15.27 -31.95
N VAL A 70 -3.14 14.87 -30.84
CA VAL A 70 -4.41 15.47 -30.40
C VAL A 70 -4.18 16.93 -30.00
N THR A 71 -3.07 17.23 -29.31
CA THR A 71 -2.66 18.59 -28.95
C THR A 71 -1.24 18.92 -29.37
N THR A 72 -0.99 20.20 -29.59
CA THR A 72 0.35 20.75 -29.84
C THR A 72 0.81 21.71 -28.74
N ALA A 73 -0.02 21.92 -27.71
CA ALA A 73 0.30 22.79 -26.60
C ALA A 73 1.46 22.21 -25.76
N ASN A 74 2.24 23.09 -25.12
CA ASN A 74 3.30 22.66 -24.22
C ASN A 74 2.73 22.33 -22.84
N VAL A 75 2.09 21.16 -22.72
CA VAL A 75 1.32 20.78 -21.53
C VAL A 75 2.17 20.60 -20.26
N SER A 76 3.48 20.38 -20.38
CA SER A 76 4.38 20.31 -19.22
C SER A 76 4.54 21.66 -18.49
N MET A 77 4.20 22.76 -19.16
CA MET A 77 4.15 24.10 -18.57
C MET A 77 2.83 24.39 -17.85
N ALA A 78 1.89 23.45 -17.81
CA ALA A 78 0.64 23.63 -17.11
C ALA A 78 0.87 24.02 -15.63
N THR A 79 0.07 24.97 -15.15
CA THR A 79 0.08 25.44 -13.75
C THR A 79 -1.21 25.13 -13.01
N ARG A 80 -2.28 24.80 -13.74
CA ARG A 80 -3.54 24.29 -13.20
C ARG A 80 -4.06 23.17 -14.10
N ILE A 81 -4.59 22.12 -13.49
CA ILE A 81 -5.27 21.00 -14.14
C ILE A 81 -6.64 20.85 -13.48
N GLU A 82 -7.72 21.07 -14.22
CA GLU A 82 -9.05 20.63 -13.80
C GLU A 82 -9.30 19.26 -14.43
N LEU A 83 -9.50 18.24 -13.60
CA LEU A 83 -9.74 16.86 -14.03
C LEU A 83 -11.11 16.42 -13.53
N ALA A 84 -12.01 16.08 -14.45
CA ALA A 84 -13.23 15.35 -14.13
C ALA A 84 -13.15 13.95 -14.72
N THR A 85 -13.48 12.93 -13.92
CA THR A 85 -13.61 11.53 -14.39
C THR A 85 -14.92 10.92 -13.90
N SER A 86 -15.13 9.63 -14.12
CA SER A 86 -16.32 8.92 -13.63
C SER A 86 -16.48 8.93 -12.11
N ASP A 87 -15.41 9.16 -11.35
CA ASP A 87 -15.41 9.14 -9.88
C ASP A 87 -15.53 10.52 -9.22
N GLY A 88 -15.53 11.61 -10.00
CA GLY A 88 -15.67 12.97 -9.48
C GLY A 88 -14.90 14.01 -10.30
N ALA A 89 -14.68 15.18 -9.70
CA ALA A 89 -13.80 16.21 -10.27
C ALA A 89 -12.87 16.78 -9.20
N ALA A 90 -11.64 17.12 -9.59
CA ALA A 90 -10.67 17.80 -8.76
C ALA A 90 -9.88 18.83 -9.57
N THR A 91 -9.33 19.82 -8.88
CA THR A 91 -8.40 20.79 -9.45
C THR A 91 -7.03 20.64 -8.80
N PHE A 92 -5.99 20.49 -9.61
CA PHE A 92 -4.61 20.51 -9.19
C PHE A 92 -3.99 21.86 -9.50
N VAL A 93 -3.23 22.42 -8.56
CA VAL A 93 -2.49 23.68 -8.74
C VAL A 93 -1.00 23.46 -8.49
N LYS A 94 -0.15 24.04 -9.34
CA LYS A 94 1.30 23.94 -9.24
C LYS A 94 1.85 25.10 -8.41
N GLY A 95 2.48 24.79 -7.28
CA GLY A 95 3.21 25.72 -6.44
C GLY A 95 4.71 25.42 -6.37
N ASP A 96 5.42 26.10 -5.47
CA ASP A 96 6.87 25.93 -5.28
C ASP A 96 7.24 24.52 -4.77
N GLY A 97 6.33 23.88 -4.04
CA GLY A 97 6.50 22.54 -3.47
C GLY A 97 5.97 21.38 -4.33
N GLY A 98 5.53 21.66 -5.57
CA GLY A 98 4.91 20.66 -6.46
C GLY A 98 3.42 20.90 -6.67
N TRP A 99 2.71 19.85 -7.07
CA TRP A 99 1.26 19.89 -7.31
C TRP A 99 0.49 19.62 -6.02
N THR A 100 -0.57 20.37 -5.76
CA THR A 100 -1.52 20.14 -4.66
C THR A 100 -2.95 20.14 -5.17
N PHE A 101 -3.83 19.46 -4.45
CA PHE A 101 -5.28 19.59 -4.64
C PHE A 101 -5.73 20.98 -4.17
N GLU A 102 -6.56 21.66 -4.96
CA GLU A 102 -7.01 23.03 -4.66
C GLU A 102 -8.04 23.09 -3.52
N ASP A 103 -8.83 22.04 -3.35
CA ASP A 103 -9.93 21.98 -2.38
C ASP A 103 -9.45 21.86 -0.93
N ASP A 104 -8.46 21.01 -0.68
CA ASP A 104 -7.93 20.73 0.67
C ASP A 104 -6.45 21.07 0.86
N GLY A 105 -5.72 21.37 -0.22
CA GLY A 105 -4.30 21.69 -0.17
C GLY A 105 -3.38 20.49 0.05
N GLU A 106 -3.90 19.25 0.06
CA GLU A 106 -3.06 18.06 0.16
C GLU A 106 -2.15 17.91 -1.07
N VAL A 107 -0.99 17.29 -0.85
CA VAL A 107 0.01 17.07 -1.91
C VAL A 107 -0.53 16.04 -2.91
N ALA A 108 -0.37 16.35 -4.19
CA ALA A 108 -0.63 15.41 -5.26
C ALA A 108 0.63 14.57 -5.56
N GLU A 109 0.44 13.30 -5.87
CA GLU A 109 1.49 12.38 -6.31
C GLU A 109 2.10 12.91 -7.61
N SER A 110 3.36 13.35 -7.53
CA SER A 110 4.01 14.09 -8.62
C SER A 110 4.19 13.21 -9.85
N GLU A 111 4.55 11.94 -9.64
CA GLU A 111 4.69 10.97 -10.74
C GLU A 111 3.36 10.73 -11.46
N ALA A 112 2.24 10.69 -10.73
CA ALA A 112 0.92 10.49 -11.30
C ALA A 112 0.46 11.71 -12.14
N VAL A 113 0.70 12.92 -11.63
CA VAL A 113 0.37 14.16 -12.36
C VAL A 113 1.25 14.31 -13.61
N GLU A 114 2.54 14.01 -13.51
CA GLU A 114 3.45 14.02 -14.66
C GLU A 114 3.05 12.99 -15.71
N ALA A 115 2.69 11.77 -15.28
CA ALA A 115 2.18 10.74 -16.19
C ALA A 115 0.89 11.16 -16.92
N LEU A 116 0.00 11.90 -16.26
CA LEU A 116 -1.20 12.47 -16.89
C LEU A 116 -0.82 13.50 -17.97
N LEU A 117 0.07 14.44 -17.66
CA LEU A 117 0.51 15.47 -18.62
C LEU A 117 1.24 14.84 -19.81
N ASP A 118 2.08 13.84 -19.57
CA ASP A 118 2.78 13.09 -20.60
C ASP A 118 1.81 12.29 -21.47
N ALA A 119 0.81 11.64 -20.89
CA ALA A 119 -0.24 10.97 -21.63
C ALA A 119 -0.99 11.95 -22.54
N VAL A 120 -1.37 13.13 -22.04
CA VAL A 120 -2.01 14.18 -22.86
C VAL A 120 -1.10 14.64 -24.01
N ARG A 121 0.19 14.89 -23.74
CA ARG A 121 1.19 15.31 -24.74
C ARG A 121 1.31 14.28 -25.86
N ASP A 122 1.32 13.01 -25.50
CA ASP A 122 1.67 11.91 -26.40
C ASP A 122 0.46 11.30 -27.12
N LEU A 123 -0.76 11.74 -26.79
CA LEU A 123 -2.00 11.32 -27.45
C LEU A 123 -1.93 11.46 -28.97
N LYS A 124 -2.13 10.33 -29.67
CA LYS A 124 -2.17 10.28 -31.13
C LYS A 124 -3.48 9.69 -31.64
N ALA A 125 -4.12 10.41 -32.54
CA ALA A 125 -5.22 9.90 -33.31
C ALA A 125 -4.77 8.74 -34.20
N THR A 126 -5.57 7.68 -34.23
CA THR A 126 -5.47 6.62 -35.25
C THR A 126 -6.27 6.98 -36.50
N ALA A 127 -7.35 7.73 -36.32
CA ALA A 127 -8.23 8.26 -37.36
C ALA A 127 -9.03 9.43 -36.77
N PHE A 128 -9.84 10.08 -37.61
CA PHE A 128 -10.79 11.11 -37.19
C PHE A 128 -12.22 10.68 -37.56
N VAL A 129 -13.21 11.33 -36.95
CA VAL A 129 -14.59 11.30 -37.44
C VAL A 129 -14.67 12.12 -38.71
N ASP A 130 -15.39 11.61 -39.71
CA ASP A 130 -15.57 12.29 -40.99
C ASP A 130 -16.56 13.47 -40.81
N GLY A 131 -16.04 14.70 -40.92
CA GLY A 131 -16.82 15.92 -40.74
C GLY A 131 -17.11 16.26 -39.27
N PRO A 132 -17.69 17.46 -39.02
CA PRO A 132 -18.18 17.82 -37.69
C PRO A 132 -19.23 16.80 -37.22
N PRO A 133 -19.15 16.30 -35.97
CA PRO A 133 -20.18 15.39 -35.46
C PRO A 133 -21.49 16.15 -35.26
N ASP A 134 -22.58 15.62 -35.81
CA ASP A 134 -23.92 16.19 -35.64
C ASP A 134 -24.48 15.94 -34.22
N ASP A 135 -23.95 14.94 -33.50
CA ASP A 135 -24.41 14.53 -32.16
C ASP A 135 -23.24 14.14 -31.25
N LEU A 136 -22.90 15.02 -30.30
CA LEU A 136 -21.86 14.76 -29.28
C LEU A 136 -22.32 13.78 -28.20
N VAL A 137 -23.63 13.62 -27.99
CA VAL A 137 -24.20 12.67 -27.02
C VAL A 137 -23.94 11.25 -27.51
N ALA A 138 -24.15 10.98 -28.80
CA ALA A 138 -23.86 9.68 -29.42
C ALA A 138 -22.38 9.27 -29.31
N LEU A 139 -21.47 10.24 -29.23
CA LEU A 139 -20.03 10.00 -29.06
C LEU A 139 -19.59 9.91 -27.59
N GLY A 140 -20.52 10.11 -26.64
CA GLY A 140 -20.21 10.17 -25.21
C GLY A 140 -19.38 11.40 -24.81
N LEU A 141 -19.39 12.47 -25.62
CA LEU A 141 -18.62 13.70 -25.37
C LEU A 141 -19.43 14.76 -24.60
N ASP A 142 -20.74 14.58 -24.45
CA ASP A 142 -21.59 15.33 -23.50
C ASP A 142 -21.21 15.01 -22.04
N ARG A 143 -20.99 13.72 -21.76
CA ARG A 143 -20.55 13.20 -20.46
C ARG A 143 -19.28 12.37 -20.67
N PRO A 144 -18.13 13.03 -20.84
CA PRO A 144 -16.89 12.34 -21.12
C PRO A 144 -16.49 11.44 -19.95
N GLN A 145 -15.80 10.35 -20.27
CA GLN A 145 -15.14 9.47 -19.30
C GLN A 145 -14.03 10.21 -18.55
N ALA A 146 -13.39 11.17 -19.21
CA ALA A 146 -12.48 12.13 -18.61
C ALA A 146 -12.54 13.49 -19.32
N ASP A 147 -12.56 14.59 -18.55
CA ASP A 147 -12.45 15.97 -19.04
C ASP A 147 -11.27 16.63 -18.35
N ILE A 148 -10.21 16.90 -19.12
CA ILE A 148 -8.96 17.48 -18.63
C ILE A 148 -8.83 18.90 -19.18
N LYS A 149 -8.76 19.91 -18.33
CA LYS A 149 -8.50 21.30 -18.73
C LYS A 149 -7.19 21.77 -18.13
N LEU A 150 -6.31 22.28 -18.98
CA LEU A 150 -4.98 22.72 -18.62
C LEU A 150 -4.88 24.23 -18.78
N THR A 151 -4.51 24.93 -17.70
CA THR A 151 -4.06 26.33 -17.79
C THR A 151 -2.56 26.34 -18.05
N ILE A 152 -2.16 26.88 -19.20
CA ILE A 152 -0.76 26.91 -19.65
C ILE A 152 -0.34 28.38 -19.84
N PRO A 153 0.76 28.84 -19.20
CA PRO A 153 1.25 30.20 -19.39
C PRO A 153 1.50 30.54 -20.86
N GLY A 154 0.98 31.70 -21.28
CA GLY A 154 1.10 32.17 -22.68
C GLY A 154 0.07 31.57 -23.66
N VAL A 155 -0.84 30.72 -23.19
CA VAL A 155 -2.02 30.28 -23.94
C VAL A 155 -3.24 31.05 -23.40
N GLU A 156 -3.98 31.72 -24.28
CA GLU A 156 -5.11 32.58 -23.91
C GLU A 156 -6.30 31.79 -23.36
N ASP A 157 -6.61 30.65 -24.00
CA ASP A 157 -7.67 29.73 -23.59
C ASP A 157 -7.12 28.50 -22.87
N VAL A 158 -7.97 27.84 -22.08
CA VAL A 158 -7.63 26.53 -21.50
C VAL A 158 -7.49 25.48 -22.59
N GLU A 159 -6.44 24.67 -22.49
CA GLU A 159 -6.26 23.51 -23.35
C GLU A 159 -7.06 22.34 -22.77
N ARG A 160 -8.18 21.99 -23.41
CA ARG A 160 -9.15 21.00 -22.96
C ARG A 160 -9.06 19.72 -23.79
N ILE A 161 -9.01 18.57 -23.13
CA ILE A 161 -9.08 17.24 -23.74
C ILE A 161 -10.25 16.49 -23.10
N ALA A 162 -11.24 16.10 -23.92
CA ALA A 162 -12.39 15.31 -23.50
C ALA A 162 -12.31 13.91 -24.11
N VAL A 163 -12.35 12.88 -23.26
CA VAL A 163 -12.38 11.46 -23.65
C VAL A 163 -13.82 10.97 -23.61
N GLY A 164 -14.38 10.67 -24.77
CA GLY A 164 -15.76 10.21 -24.92
C GLY A 164 -15.92 8.69 -24.80
N GLY A 165 -16.99 8.17 -25.41
CA GLY A 165 -17.30 6.75 -25.44
C GLY A 165 -16.41 5.93 -26.38
N TYR A 166 -16.54 4.61 -26.30
CA TYR A 166 -15.94 3.70 -27.26
C TYR A 166 -16.57 3.87 -28.64
N THR A 167 -15.74 3.85 -29.68
CA THR A 167 -16.20 3.87 -31.09
C THR A 167 -16.98 2.61 -31.47
N ASP A 168 -16.77 1.52 -30.76
CA ASP A 168 -17.44 0.25 -30.91
C ASP A 168 -17.60 -0.38 -29.52
N ALA A 169 -18.85 -0.58 -29.09
CA ALA A 169 -19.18 -1.04 -27.74
C ALA A 169 -18.79 -2.50 -27.46
N HIS A 170 -18.55 -3.30 -28.50
CA HIS A 170 -18.20 -4.71 -28.37
C HIS A 170 -16.69 -4.92 -28.26
N THR A 171 -15.92 -4.29 -29.15
CA THR A 171 -14.47 -4.44 -29.21
C THR A 171 -13.73 -3.53 -28.25
N LYS A 172 -14.28 -2.34 -27.93
CA LYS A 172 -13.71 -1.36 -26.99
C LYS A 172 -12.25 -0.99 -27.28
N ARG A 173 -11.82 -1.05 -28.56
CA ARG A 173 -10.42 -0.82 -28.95
C ARG A 173 -10.05 0.64 -29.15
N LEU A 174 -11.01 1.46 -29.58
CA LEU A 174 -10.82 2.88 -29.82
C LEU A 174 -11.89 3.67 -29.07
N VAL A 175 -11.52 4.87 -28.64
CA VAL A 175 -12.38 5.87 -28.00
C VAL A 175 -12.41 7.15 -28.81
N TYR A 176 -13.49 7.92 -28.69
CA TYR A 176 -13.55 9.28 -29.21
C TYR A 176 -12.80 10.24 -28.28
N VAL A 177 -11.98 11.14 -28.84
CA VAL A 177 -11.28 12.18 -28.08
C VAL A 177 -11.47 13.51 -28.79
N ARG A 178 -11.87 14.55 -28.06
CA ARG A 178 -12.08 15.90 -28.58
C ARG A 178 -11.15 16.88 -27.88
N ARG A 179 -10.50 17.74 -28.66
CA ARG A 179 -9.67 18.85 -28.17
C ARG A 179 -10.46 20.14 -28.25
N ASN A 180 -10.57 20.86 -27.13
CA ASN A 180 -11.32 22.12 -27.01
C ASN A 180 -12.74 21.97 -27.61
N GLU A 181 -13.33 23.08 -28.03
CA GLU A 181 -14.61 23.07 -28.74
C GLU A 181 -14.46 22.96 -30.27
N ILE A 182 -13.31 22.49 -30.77
CA ILE A 182 -13.13 22.32 -32.23
C ILE A 182 -14.03 21.21 -32.75
N ALA A 183 -14.45 21.32 -34.01
CA ALA A 183 -15.36 20.37 -34.66
C ALA A 183 -14.73 18.99 -34.90
N SER A 184 -13.40 18.88 -34.89
CA SER A 184 -12.69 17.64 -35.18
C SER A 184 -12.68 16.71 -33.96
N VAL A 185 -13.09 15.44 -34.15
CA VAL A 185 -13.04 14.39 -33.13
C VAL A 185 -12.07 13.30 -33.57
N ALA A 186 -11.06 13.03 -32.74
CA ALA A 186 -10.10 11.96 -32.95
C ALA A 186 -10.65 10.60 -32.47
N LYS A 187 -10.19 9.53 -33.10
CA LYS A 187 -10.33 8.15 -32.63
C LYS A 187 -8.96 7.69 -32.12
N VAL A 188 -8.85 7.43 -30.82
CA VAL A 188 -7.58 7.09 -30.15
C VAL A 188 -7.68 5.67 -29.60
N ARG A 189 -6.55 4.95 -29.50
CA ARG A 189 -6.55 3.62 -28.86
C ARG A 189 -6.98 3.73 -27.40
N ALA A 190 -7.85 2.82 -26.96
CA ALA A 190 -8.32 2.80 -25.57
C ALA A 190 -7.14 2.75 -24.57
N ALA A 191 -6.13 1.92 -24.83
CA ALA A 191 -4.94 1.83 -23.99
C ALA A 191 -4.12 3.14 -23.89
N GLU A 192 -4.23 4.05 -24.87
CA GLU A 192 -3.54 5.36 -24.82
C GLU A 192 -4.30 6.36 -23.93
N VAL A 193 -5.57 6.12 -23.62
CA VAL A 193 -6.37 6.99 -22.74
C VAL A 193 -6.55 6.45 -21.32
N ASP A 194 -6.09 5.23 -21.02
CA ASP A 194 -6.25 4.60 -19.70
C ASP A 194 -5.72 5.49 -18.56
N VAL A 195 -4.62 6.21 -18.80
CA VAL A 195 -4.04 7.17 -17.82
C VAL A 195 -4.94 8.38 -17.61
N LEU A 196 -5.63 8.84 -18.66
CA LEU A 196 -6.49 10.01 -18.64
C LEU A 196 -7.79 9.75 -17.88
N THR A 197 -8.21 8.50 -17.82
CA THR A 197 -9.44 8.05 -17.13
C THR A 197 -9.16 7.46 -15.75
N ARG A 198 -7.97 7.63 -15.19
CA ARG A 198 -7.65 7.18 -13.83
C ARG A 198 -8.47 7.98 -12.82
N GLY A 199 -8.95 7.29 -11.79
CA GLY A 199 -9.68 7.92 -10.71
C GLY A 199 -8.82 8.92 -9.91
N LEU A 200 -9.46 9.89 -9.28
CA LEU A 200 -8.84 11.01 -8.58
C LEU A 200 -7.92 10.56 -7.42
N GLN A 201 -8.24 9.45 -6.77
CA GLN A 201 -7.44 8.92 -5.67
C GLN A 201 -6.04 8.46 -6.11
N ALA A 202 -5.86 8.11 -7.39
CA ALA A 202 -4.55 7.74 -7.92
C ALA A 202 -3.56 8.93 -7.96
N TYR A 203 -4.06 10.16 -7.79
CA TYR A 203 -3.25 11.38 -7.77
C TYR A 203 -2.96 11.87 -6.35
N ARG A 204 -3.43 11.19 -5.30
CA ARG A 204 -3.14 11.56 -3.90
C ARG A 204 -1.77 11.01 -3.48
N ASP A 205 -1.01 11.79 -2.73
CA ASP A 205 0.26 11.36 -2.14
C ASP A 205 0.07 10.13 -1.25
N ARG A 206 0.83 9.07 -1.53
CA ARG A 206 0.77 7.79 -0.81
C ARG A 206 1.60 7.78 0.47
N THR A 207 2.31 8.87 0.76
CA THR A 207 3.08 9.01 1.99
C THR A 207 2.13 9.16 3.18
N VAL A 208 2.11 8.14 4.05
CA VAL A 208 1.31 8.18 5.29
C VAL A 208 2.07 8.92 6.37
N PHE A 209 3.33 8.55 6.58
CA PHE A 209 4.24 9.20 7.53
C PHE A 209 5.62 9.40 6.91
N ASN A 210 6.26 10.48 7.34
CA ASN A 210 7.65 10.80 7.01
C ASN A 210 8.26 11.56 8.18
N VAL A 211 8.79 10.83 9.15
CA VAL A 211 9.46 11.36 10.35
C VAL A 211 10.79 10.62 10.56
N PRO A 212 11.72 11.18 11.34
CA PRO A 212 12.96 10.48 11.68
C PRO A 212 12.68 9.30 12.63
N ALA A 213 12.99 8.07 12.20
CA ALA A 213 12.73 6.85 12.98
C ALA A 213 13.47 6.84 14.34
N ASP A 214 14.68 7.40 14.36
CA ASP A 214 15.50 7.56 15.55
C ASP A 214 14.94 8.58 16.54
N GLN A 215 13.94 9.38 16.16
CA GLN A 215 13.26 10.31 17.06
C GLN A 215 11.97 9.75 17.67
N ILE A 216 11.50 8.58 17.22
CA ILE A 216 10.32 7.95 17.82
C ILE A 216 10.67 7.44 19.22
N VAL A 217 9.99 8.00 20.23
CA VAL A 217 10.24 7.73 21.65
C VAL A 217 9.12 6.94 22.34
N GLU A 218 7.93 6.93 21.75
CA GLU A 218 6.77 6.20 22.28
C GLU A 218 5.98 5.56 21.15
N ILE A 219 5.49 4.34 21.38
CA ILE A 219 4.54 3.63 20.53
C ILE A 219 3.47 3.04 21.45
N ALA A 220 2.21 3.36 21.22
CA ALA A 220 1.06 2.76 21.87
C ALA A 220 0.18 2.07 20.83
N ILE A 221 -0.16 0.81 21.06
CA ILE A 221 -0.98 -0.01 20.19
C ILE A 221 -2.20 -0.42 20.99
N SER A 222 -3.38 -0.15 20.45
CA SER A 222 -4.65 -0.68 20.95
C SER A 222 -5.21 -1.61 19.89
N ALA A 223 -5.37 -2.90 20.18
CA ALA A 223 -5.90 -3.89 19.24
C ALA A 223 -7.12 -4.62 19.84
N LYS A 224 -8.00 -5.18 19.01
CA LYS A 224 -9.07 -6.07 19.50
C LYS A 224 -8.45 -7.26 20.25
N ASN A 225 -8.98 -7.57 21.43
CA ASN A 225 -8.46 -8.70 22.21
C ASN A 225 -8.85 -10.02 21.53
N GLN A 226 -7.86 -10.84 21.19
CA GLN A 226 -8.07 -12.13 20.52
C GLN A 226 -8.46 -13.26 21.50
N PHE A 227 -8.29 -13.05 22.81
CA PHE A 227 -8.53 -14.04 23.86
C PHE A 227 -9.52 -13.59 24.93
N GLY A 228 -10.31 -12.54 24.65
CA GLY A 228 -11.27 -12.00 25.61
C GLY A 228 -12.08 -10.85 25.04
N GLU A 229 -12.92 -10.25 25.87
CA GLU A 229 -13.70 -9.08 25.49
C GLU A 229 -12.83 -7.80 25.50
N GLY A 230 -13.22 -6.81 24.68
CA GLY A 230 -12.60 -5.49 24.68
C GLY A 230 -11.35 -5.37 23.81
N ARG A 231 -10.47 -4.43 24.19
CA ARG A 231 -9.21 -4.14 23.49
C ARG A 231 -8.03 -4.46 24.40
N MET A 232 -6.92 -4.84 23.79
CA MET A 232 -5.62 -4.96 24.44
C MET A 232 -4.77 -3.74 24.10
N ASP A 233 -4.41 -3.00 25.14
CA ASP A 233 -3.56 -1.83 25.04
C ASP A 233 -2.14 -2.18 25.45
N ALA A 234 -1.19 -1.91 24.56
CA ALA A 234 0.23 -2.04 24.80
C ALA A 234 0.89 -0.67 24.61
N SER A 235 1.73 -0.27 25.55
CA SER A 235 2.48 0.98 25.46
C SER A 235 3.96 0.68 25.62
N PHE A 236 4.76 1.31 24.76
CA PHE A 236 6.19 1.14 24.69
C PHE A 236 6.87 2.49 24.74
N THR A 237 7.90 2.60 25.57
CA THR A 237 8.71 3.79 25.73
C THR A 237 10.16 3.45 25.43
N ARG A 238 10.85 4.35 24.73
CA ARG A 238 12.27 4.20 24.42
C ARG A 238 13.09 5.10 25.34
N THR A 239 13.99 4.49 26.12
CA THR A 239 15.08 5.23 26.76
C THR A 239 16.25 5.40 25.79
N ALA A 240 17.39 5.94 26.23
CA ALA A 240 18.53 6.21 25.34
C ALA A 240 19.04 4.97 24.57
N GLU A 241 18.82 3.75 25.06
CA GLU A 241 19.39 2.53 24.44
C GLU A 241 18.39 1.38 24.22
N THR A 242 17.26 1.33 24.93
CA THR A 242 16.33 0.18 24.85
C THR A 242 14.87 0.58 24.97
N TRP A 243 14.02 -0.20 24.29
CA TRP A 243 12.56 -0.17 24.45
C TRP A 243 12.10 -0.98 25.67
N SER A 244 11.18 -0.40 26.43
CA SER A 244 10.43 -1.05 27.52
C SER A 244 8.94 -1.01 27.24
N MET A 245 8.20 -2.01 27.73
CA MET A 245 6.74 -2.01 27.76
C MET A 245 6.29 -1.42 29.09
N SER A 246 5.40 -0.44 29.07
CA SER A 246 4.81 0.18 30.26
C SER A 246 3.35 -0.22 30.50
N LEU A 247 2.62 -0.57 29.42
CA LEU A 247 1.28 -1.13 29.51
C LEU A 247 1.20 -2.45 28.75
N PRO A 248 0.41 -3.41 29.25
CA PRO A 248 -0.39 -3.33 30.49
C PRO A 248 0.44 -3.60 31.77
N VAL A 249 1.72 -3.94 31.62
CA VAL A 249 2.66 -4.17 32.71
C VAL A 249 4.05 -3.67 32.36
N GLU A 250 4.79 -3.18 33.35
CA GLU A 250 6.18 -2.73 33.22
C GLU A 250 7.14 -3.93 33.06
N VAL A 251 7.56 -4.22 31.83
CA VAL A 251 8.45 -5.34 31.48
C VAL A 251 9.37 -4.98 30.31
N THR A 252 10.42 -5.79 30.13
CA THR A 252 11.30 -5.68 28.95
C THR A 252 10.51 -5.96 27.67
N ALA A 253 10.71 -5.11 26.66
CA ALA A 253 10.14 -5.31 25.33
C ALA A 253 11.15 -5.99 24.39
N ARG A 254 10.65 -6.45 23.25
CA ARG A 254 11.49 -6.98 22.16
C ARG A 254 12.07 -5.82 21.37
N ASP A 255 13.19 -5.32 21.86
CA ASP A 255 13.87 -4.12 21.35
C ASP A 255 14.05 -4.10 19.83
N GLU A 256 14.61 -5.17 19.25
CA GLU A 256 14.80 -5.28 17.79
C GLU A 256 13.49 -5.32 16.99
N GLN A 257 12.41 -5.84 17.57
CA GLN A 257 11.09 -5.84 16.91
C GLN A 257 10.47 -4.44 16.94
N LEU A 258 10.62 -3.71 18.04
CA LEU A 258 10.10 -2.34 18.17
C LEU A 258 10.91 -1.33 17.36
N LYS A 259 12.23 -1.51 17.23
CA LYS A 259 13.04 -0.74 16.28
C LYS A 259 12.51 -0.87 14.85
N LYS A 260 12.27 -2.10 14.39
CA LYS A 260 11.67 -2.35 13.06
C LYS A 260 10.28 -1.74 12.90
N LEU A 261 9.44 -1.82 13.94
CA LEU A 261 8.12 -1.20 13.93
C LEU A 261 8.24 0.34 13.86
N ALA A 262 9.14 0.94 14.64
CA ALA A 262 9.42 2.36 14.60
C ALA A 262 9.89 2.80 13.21
N GLU A 263 10.82 2.07 12.59
CA GLU A 263 11.26 2.31 11.21
C GLU A 263 10.12 2.21 10.20
N ALA A 264 9.27 1.19 10.33
CA ALA A 264 8.11 1.00 9.45
C ALA A 264 7.07 2.12 9.60
N LEU A 265 6.81 2.59 10.83
CA LEU A 265 5.93 3.73 11.11
C LEU A 265 6.52 5.04 10.59
N ALA A 266 7.84 5.24 10.75
CA ALA A 266 8.51 6.50 10.46
C ALA A 266 8.42 6.90 8.98
N GLY A 267 8.58 5.93 8.08
CA GLY A 267 8.55 6.12 6.62
C GLY A 267 7.39 5.39 5.95
N LEU A 268 6.24 5.26 6.62
CA LEU A 268 5.13 4.46 6.12
C LEU A 268 4.59 5.01 4.79
N GLN A 269 4.67 4.18 3.75
CA GLN A 269 4.07 4.43 2.44
C GLN A 269 2.93 3.44 2.16
N ALA A 270 1.84 3.94 1.60
CA ALA A 270 0.71 3.15 1.17
C ALA A 270 0.93 2.53 -0.22
N GLU A 271 0.27 1.41 -0.49
CA GLU A 271 0.19 0.85 -1.84
C GLU A 271 -0.65 1.75 -2.75
N SER A 272 -1.75 2.29 -2.22
CA SER A 272 -2.61 3.27 -2.90
C SER A 272 -3.43 4.09 -1.91
N VAL A 273 -3.99 5.20 -2.39
CA VAL A 273 -5.09 5.91 -1.73
C VAL A 273 -6.38 5.42 -2.39
N VAL A 274 -7.37 5.03 -1.59
CA VAL A 274 -8.59 4.35 -2.08
C VAL A 274 -9.86 5.15 -1.85
N GLY A 275 -9.81 6.20 -1.01
CA GLY A 275 -10.97 7.02 -0.72
C GLY A 275 -10.69 8.13 0.28
N SER A 276 -11.76 8.79 0.69
CA SER A 276 -11.78 9.80 1.76
C SER A 276 -12.45 9.24 3.02
N GLY A 277 -12.25 9.92 4.15
CA GLY A 277 -12.74 9.52 5.46
C GLY A 277 -14.25 9.63 5.70
N GLU A 278 -15.07 9.78 4.66
CA GLU A 278 -16.53 9.92 4.77
C GLU A 278 -17.25 8.56 4.94
N GLU A 279 -16.70 7.48 4.37
CA GLU A 279 -17.31 6.14 4.38
C GLU A 279 -16.42 5.09 5.07
N LEU A 280 -16.05 5.32 6.34
CA LEU A 280 -15.10 4.44 7.06
C LEU A 280 -15.57 2.98 7.19
N SER A 281 -16.87 2.72 7.28
CA SER A 281 -17.41 1.36 7.37
C SER A 281 -17.11 0.49 6.14
N ALA A 282 -16.97 1.09 4.96
CA ALA A 282 -16.58 0.37 3.73
C ALA A 282 -15.15 -0.19 3.79
N TYR A 283 -14.36 0.28 4.75
CA TYR A 283 -12.96 -0.10 4.98
C TYR A 283 -12.76 -0.78 6.34
N GLY A 284 -13.85 -0.99 7.11
CA GLY A 284 -13.78 -1.48 8.50
C GLY A 284 -13.08 -0.52 9.47
N LEU A 285 -13.01 0.77 9.14
CA LEU A 285 -12.31 1.80 9.94
C LEU A 285 -13.22 2.58 10.90
N ASP A 286 -14.53 2.27 10.90
CA ASP A 286 -15.51 2.78 11.89
C ASP A 286 -15.34 2.11 13.26
N ASP A 287 -14.94 0.84 13.29
CA ASP A 287 -14.43 0.13 14.47
C ASP A 287 -13.07 -0.53 14.16
N PRO A 288 -11.96 0.24 14.18
CA PRO A 288 -10.69 -0.22 13.67
C PRO A 288 -10.14 -1.40 14.47
N ALA A 289 -9.63 -2.41 13.77
CA ALA A 289 -9.04 -3.60 14.40
C ALA A 289 -7.83 -3.24 15.25
N VAL A 290 -7.02 -2.27 14.80
CA VAL A 290 -5.86 -1.74 15.50
C VAL A 290 -5.83 -0.22 15.39
N THR A 291 -5.50 0.45 16.48
CA THR A 291 -5.12 1.86 16.48
C THR A 291 -3.71 1.95 17.02
N VAL A 292 -2.80 2.55 16.26
CA VAL A 292 -1.43 2.83 16.71
C VAL A 292 -1.24 4.33 16.87
N LYS A 293 -0.68 4.73 18.00
CA LYS A 293 -0.24 6.08 18.30
C LYS A 293 1.26 6.06 18.54
N PHE A 294 2.00 7.01 17.98
CA PHE A 294 3.43 7.11 18.26
C PHE A 294 3.86 8.58 18.36
N ARG A 295 4.89 8.84 19.17
CA ARG A 295 5.42 10.19 19.36
C ARG A 295 6.75 10.36 18.62
N PRO A 296 6.83 11.21 17.57
CA PRO A 296 8.03 11.40 16.75
C PRO A 296 9.02 12.42 17.36
N GLY A 297 9.19 12.39 18.68
CA GLY A 297 10.11 13.25 19.43
C GLY A 297 9.58 13.62 20.82
N PRO A 298 10.43 13.92 21.81
CA PRO A 298 9.98 14.18 23.18
C PRO A 298 8.93 15.29 23.33
N GLU A 299 9.01 16.32 22.49
CA GLU A 299 8.12 17.50 22.52
C GLU A 299 7.09 17.50 21.38
N ALA A 300 7.08 16.47 20.52
CA ALA A 300 6.17 16.40 19.39
C ALA A 300 4.78 15.89 19.81
N ASP A 301 3.74 16.36 19.13
CA ASP A 301 2.40 15.78 19.27
C ASP A 301 2.39 14.33 18.73
N PRO A 302 1.65 13.41 19.39
CA PRO A 302 1.54 12.04 18.91
C PRO A 302 0.76 11.98 17.60
N LEU A 303 1.24 11.13 16.69
CA LEU A 303 0.57 10.78 15.44
C LEU A 303 -0.26 9.51 15.64
N GLU A 304 -1.42 9.44 14.99
CA GLU A 304 -2.38 8.33 15.12
C GLU A 304 -2.69 7.72 13.75
N LEU A 305 -2.77 6.38 13.72
CA LEU A 305 -3.17 5.59 12.57
C LEU A 305 -4.18 4.52 13.01
N ALA A 306 -5.39 4.58 12.48
CA ALA A 306 -6.38 3.52 12.56
C ALA A 306 -6.15 2.53 11.42
N VAL A 307 -6.17 1.22 11.69
CA VAL A 307 -5.86 0.16 10.74
C VAL A 307 -6.83 -1.01 10.90
N SER A 308 -7.36 -1.50 9.79
CA SER A 308 -8.23 -2.69 9.73
C SER A 308 -7.93 -3.55 8.52
N GLU A 309 -8.10 -4.85 8.67
CA GLU A 309 -8.24 -5.75 7.53
C GLU A 309 -9.72 -5.90 7.19
N HIS A 310 -10.08 -5.65 5.94
CA HIS A 310 -11.43 -5.77 5.41
C HIS A 310 -11.36 -6.31 3.98
N ASP A 311 -12.18 -7.29 3.64
CA ASP A 311 -12.18 -7.95 2.33
C ASP A 311 -10.80 -8.42 1.83
N ARG A 312 -9.94 -8.91 2.75
CA ARG A 312 -8.57 -9.39 2.49
C ARG A 312 -7.58 -8.29 2.09
N LYS A 313 -7.92 -7.03 2.34
CA LYS A 313 -7.05 -5.86 2.15
C LYS A 313 -6.88 -5.14 3.48
N VAL A 314 -5.75 -4.48 3.67
CA VAL A 314 -5.50 -3.68 4.86
C VAL A 314 -5.74 -2.23 4.52
N TYR A 315 -6.65 -1.60 5.25
CA TYR A 315 -6.95 -0.19 5.14
C TYR A 315 -6.45 0.56 6.36
N ALA A 316 -6.06 1.80 6.15
CA ALA A 316 -5.66 2.68 7.23
C ALA A 316 -6.12 4.12 7.01
N LYS A 317 -6.36 4.81 8.12
CA LYS A 317 -6.61 6.25 8.12
C LYS A 317 -5.74 6.92 9.16
N ARG A 318 -5.02 7.95 8.73
CA ARG A 318 -4.26 8.82 9.63
C ARG A 318 -5.21 9.79 10.33
N GLY A 319 -5.00 10.05 11.62
CA GLY A 319 -5.92 10.83 12.46
C GLY A 319 -6.11 12.29 12.00
N ASP A 320 -5.07 12.90 11.44
CA ASP A 320 -4.98 14.30 11.02
C ASP A 320 -5.09 14.51 9.49
N ARG A 321 -5.33 13.45 8.71
CA ARG A 321 -5.55 13.52 7.25
C ARG A 321 -6.90 12.96 6.83
N GLY A 322 -7.38 13.39 5.67
CA GLY A 322 -8.68 12.98 5.12
C GLY A 322 -8.64 11.65 4.36
N SER A 323 -7.48 11.27 3.83
CA SER A 323 -7.30 10.12 2.95
C SER A 323 -7.39 8.76 3.68
N VAL A 324 -7.95 7.76 2.98
CA VAL A 324 -7.92 6.34 3.34
C VAL A 324 -6.91 5.62 2.45
N TYR A 325 -5.99 4.90 3.10
CA TYR A 325 -4.84 4.25 2.48
C TYR A 325 -5.03 2.74 2.43
N GLU A 326 -4.58 2.09 1.37
CA GLU A 326 -4.35 0.64 1.32
C GLU A 326 -2.89 0.35 1.72
N LEU A 327 -2.69 -0.49 2.75
CA LEU A 327 -1.40 -0.86 3.29
C LEU A 327 -1.08 -2.34 3.01
N THR A 328 0.18 -2.70 3.22
CA THR A 328 0.61 -4.11 3.09
C THR A 328 0.14 -4.96 4.26
N LEU A 329 -0.17 -6.23 3.97
CA LEU A 329 -0.46 -7.23 5.02
C LEU A 329 0.74 -7.44 5.96
N ALA A 330 1.96 -7.26 5.47
CA ALA A 330 3.18 -7.38 6.27
C ALA A 330 3.23 -6.34 7.39
N PHE A 331 2.86 -5.08 7.10
CA PHE A 331 2.77 -4.03 8.11
C PHE A 331 1.68 -4.33 9.14
N TYR A 332 0.50 -4.78 8.70
CA TYR A 332 -0.58 -5.17 9.62
C TYR A 332 -0.16 -6.30 10.56
N GLY A 333 0.53 -7.32 10.06
CA GLY A 333 1.08 -8.41 10.88
C GLY A 333 2.12 -7.94 11.89
N GLN A 334 2.88 -6.88 11.60
CA GLN A 334 3.81 -6.29 12.58
C GLN A 334 3.07 -5.63 13.75
N LEU A 335 1.94 -4.96 13.50
CA LEU A 335 1.13 -4.32 14.54
C LEU A 335 0.48 -5.33 15.50
N LEU A 336 0.18 -6.54 15.01
CA LEU A 336 -0.42 -7.62 15.79
C LEU A 336 0.62 -8.54 16.46
N ALA A 337 1.91 -8.32 16.24
CA ALA A 337 2.95 -9.20 16.74
C ALA A 337 3.12 -9.08 18.27
N GLU A 338 3.55 -10.17 18.92
CA GLU A 338 3.96 -10.12 20.33
C GLU A 338 5.28 -9.35 20.48
N HIS A 339 5.19 -8.19 21.11
CA HIS A 339 6.28 -7.24 21.38
C HIS A 339 6.81 -7.33 22.81
N ARG A 340 6.15 -8.04 23.73
CA ARG A 340 6.70 -8.37 25.05
C ARG A 340 7.86 -9.37 24.90
N ALA A 341 8.88 -9.25 25.77
CA ALA A 341 9.91 -10.27 25.89
C ALA A 341 9.29 -11.67 26.07
N ARG A 342 9.90 -12.67 25.43
CA ARG A 342 9.32 -14.02 25.32
C ARG A 342 9.99 -15.01 26.27
N GLU A 343 11.07 -14.61 26.91
CA GLU A 343 11.77 -15.38 27.93
C GLU A 343 10.81 -15.72 29.07
N VAL A 344 10.66 -17.01 29.37
CA VAL A 344 9.74 -17.48 30.41
C VAL A 344 10.42 -17.50 31.77
N LEU A 345 11.66 -18.02 31.82
CA LEU A 345 12.44 -18.12 33.04
C LEU A 345 13.74 -17.32 32.89
N THR A 346 14.05 -16.53 33.91
CA THR A 346 15.29 -15.74 33.96
C THR A 346 15.98 -16.02 35.29
N PHE A 347 17.15 -16.65 35.24
CA PHE A 347 17.99 -16.94 36.40
C PHE A 347 19.45 -17.16 35.97
N ASP A 348 20.39 -16.93 36.90
CA ASP A 348 21.80 -17.29 36.74
C ASP A 348 21.98 -18.79 37.02
N ASP A 349 22.42 -19.55 36.00
CA ASP A 349 22.62 -21.00 36.10
C ASP A 349 23.70 -21.39 37.12
N SER A 350 24.68 -20.52 37.35
CA SER A 350 25.73 -20.75 38.35
C SER A 350 25.20 -20.60 39.79
N ALA A 351 24.12 -19.83 39.97
CA ALA A 351 23.49 -19.59 41.26
C ALA A 351 22.40 -20.62 41.62
N VAL A 352 22.03 -21.52 40.71
CA VAL A 352 21.00 -22.54 40.97
C VAL A 352 21.50 -23.56 41.99
N LEU A 353 20.75 -23.74 43.08
CA LEU A 353 20.97 -24.75 44.13
C LEU A 353 20.15 -26.01 43.89
N GLN A 354 18.91 -25.85 43.44
CA GLN A 354 17.99 -26.96 43.21
C GLN A 354 17.06 -26.59 42.06
N PHE A 355 16.72 -27.57 41.23
CA PHE A 355 15.58 -27.45 40.34
C PHE A 355 14.77 -28.74 40.31
N SER A 356 13.51 -28.65 39.93
CA SER A 356 12.66 -29.82 39.75
C SER A 356 11.76 -29.65 38.52
N ILE A 357 11.42 -30.79 37.91
CA ILE A 357 10.46 -30.89 36.82
C ILE A 357 9.41 -31.90 37.26
N ARG A 358 8.17 -31.45 37.39
CA ARG A 358 6.99 -32.27 37.65
C ARG A 358 6.15 -32.38 36.39
N ARG A 359 5.81 -33.62 36.02
CA ARG A 359 4.93 -33.94 34.91
C ARG A 359 3.85 -34.91 35.37
N GLY A 360 2.62 -34.42 35.54
CA GLY A 360 1.55 -35.15 36.20
C GLY A 360 1.94 -35.42 37.66
N ASP A 361 1.96 -36.69 38.02
CA ASP A 361 2.31 -37.16 39.38
C ASP A 361 3.81 -37.44 39.57
N VAL A 362 4.62 -37.40 38.50
CA VAL A 362 6.05 -37.72 38.55
C VAL A 362 6.86 -36.44 38.73
N THR A 363 7.73 -36.40 39.73
CA THR A 363 8.65 -35.27 40.00
C THR A 363 10.09 -35.75 39.98
N HIS A 364 10.90 -35.13 39.12
CA HIS A 364 12.36 -35.27 39.12
C HIS A 364 12.97 -34.04 39.78
N ALA A 365 13.75 -34.23 40.86
CA ALA A 365 14.39 -33.16 41.59
C ALA A 365 15.92 -33.33 41.56
N PHE A 366 16.63 -32.25 41.26
CA PHE A 366 18.09 -32.23 41.18
C PHE A 366 18.62 -31.16 42.13
N ALA A 367 19.59 -31.52 42.96
CA ALA A 367 20.25 -30.61 43.89
C ALA A 367 21.74 -30.51 43.56
N ARG A 368 22.31 -29.32 43.72
CA ARG A 368 23.72 -29.09 43.44
C ARG A 368 24.59 -29.71 44.53
N ALA A 369 25.62 -30.45 44.12
CA ALA A 369 26.56 -31.12 45.02
C ALA A 369 27.99 -30.93 44.50
N GLY A 370 28.75 -30.00 45.11
CA GLY A 370 30.06 -29.59 44.60
C GLY A 370 29.95 -29.02 43.18
N GLU A 371 30.68 -29.59 42.24
CA GLU A 371 30.61 -29.22 40.81
C GLU A 371 29.53 -30.00 40.02
N GLY A 372 28.81 -30.93 40.66
CA GLY A 372 27.84 -31.81 40.02
C GLY A 372 26.41 -31.65 40.55
N TRP A 373 25.59 -32.66 40.24
CA TRP A 373 24.18 -32.74 40.62
C TRP A 373 23.92 -34.09 41.31
N THR A 374 23.02 -34.10 42.28
CA THR A 374 22.43 -35.32 42.86
C THR A 374 20.96 -35.42 42.51
N TYR A 375 20.47 -36.64 42.32
CA TYR A 375 19.06 -36.91 42.11
C TYR A 375 18.36 -37.11 43.45
N GLY A 376 17.29 -36.35 43.72
CA GLY A 376 16.67 -36.31 45.05
C GLY A 376 16.10 -37.65 45.52
N ALA A 377 15.52 -38.44 44.61
CA ALA A 377 14.95 -39.75 44.95
C ALA A 377 16.01 -40.85 45.12
N GLU A 378 17.18 -40.70 44.47
CA GLU A 378 18.30 -41.64 44.53
C GLU A 378 19.63 -40.87 44.52
N PRO A 379 20.09 -40.38 45.70
CA PRO A 379 21.28 -39.51 45.76
C PRO A 379 22.58 -40.16 45.28
N ASP A 380 22.64 -41.49 45.29
CA ASP A 380 23.81 -42.29 44.88
C ASP A 380 23.81 -42.62 43.37
N LEU A 381 22.77 -42.22 42.62
CA LEU A 381 22.68 -42.42 41.17
C LEU A 381 23.82 -41.64 40.47
N PRO A 382 24.68 -42.29 39.68
CA PRO A 382 25.80 -41.61 39.02
C PRO A 382 25.30 -40.78 37.84
N LEU A 383 24.99 -39.51 38.09
CA LEU A 383 24.58 -38.56 37.05
C LEU A 383 25.80 -38.02 36.27
N ASP A 384 25.62 -37.79 34.96
CA ASP A 384 26.51 -36.96 34.16
C ASP A 384 26.20 -35.46 34.42
N PRO A 385 27.12 -34.70 35.05
CA PRO A 385 26.87 -33.30 35.39
C PRO A 385 26.55 -32.41 34.18
N ARG A 386 27.12 -32.73 33.01
CA ARG A 386 26.92 -31.93 31.79
C ARG A 386 25.49 -32.12 31.28
N LYS A 387 24.97 -33.34 31.33
CA LYS A 387 23.62 -33.64 30.83
C LYS A 387 22.54 -32.98 31.71
N VAL A 388 22.68 -33.03 33.03
CA VAL A 388 21.77 -32.36 33.96
C VAL A 388 21.85 -30.83 33.82
N THR A 389 23.06 -30.29 33.62
CA THR A 389 23.24 -28.86 33.34
C THR A 389 22.59 -28.46 32.02
N ASN A 390 22.71 -29.27 30.96
CA ASN A 390 22.04 -29.03 29.69
C ASN A 390 20.51 -29.01 29.85
N LEU A 391 19.94 -29.91 30.66
CA LEU A 391 18.52 -29.91 30.99
C LEU A 391 18.10 -28.59 31.68
N LEU A 392 18.87 -28.11 32.66
CA LEU A 392 18.62 -26.82 33.31
C LEU A 392 18.66 -25.65 32.30
N LEU A 393 19.64 -25.64 31.39
CA LEU A 393 19.76 -24.60 30.38
C LEU A 393 18.60 -24.64 29.39
N GLN A 394 18.11 -25.82 29.00
CA GLN A 394 16.91 -25.96 28.17
C GLN A 394 15.66 -25.38 28.84
N LEU A 395 15.53 -25.50 30.17
CA LEU A 395 14.46 -24.87 30.95
C LEU A 395 14.61 -23.34 31.00
N ARG A 396 15.84 -22.84 31.18
CA ARG A 396 16.12 -21.40 31.17
C ARG A 396 15.78 -20.77 29.82
N ASP A 397 16.12 -21.45 28.74
CA ASP A 397 15.98 -20.94 27.38
C ASP A 397 14.55 -21.12 26.81
N LEU A 398 13.57 -21.48 27.67
CA LEU A 398 12.16 -21.55 27.30
C LEU A 398 11.64 -20.18 26.87
N ARG A 399 10.90 -20.18 25.75
CA ARG A 399 10.27 -19.00 25.19
C ARG A 399 8.79 -19.23 25.01
N THR A 400 7.98 -18.25 25.40
CA THR A 400 6.56 -18.19 25.04
C THR A 400 6.40 -17.65 23.63
N GLU A 401 5.34 -18.05 22.96
CA GLU A 401 4.98 -17.54 21.65
C GLU A 401 4.04 -16.33 21.75
N GLN A 402 3.16 -16.33 22.74
CA GLN A 402 2.02 -15.42 22.83
C GLN A 402 1.46 -15.37 24.25
N PHE A 403 1.11 -14.18 24.71
CA PHE A 403 0.38 -13.96 25.95
C PHE A 403 -1.14 -13.90 25.69
N VAL A 404 -1.89 -14.46 26.63
CA VAL A 404 -3.36 -14.49 26.64
C VAL A 404 -3.90 -13.39 27.54
N ASP A 405 -3.19 -13.14 28.63
CA ASP A 405 -3.38 -12.02 29.54
C ASP A 405 -1.99 -11.56 29.98
N HIS A 406 -1.67 -10.28 29.84
CA HIS A 406 -0.32 -9.77 30.11
C HIS A 406 -0.14 -9.31 31.56
N ALA A 407 -1.22 -9.04 32.31
CA ALA A 407 -1.15 -8.34 33.60
C ALA A 407 -1.70 -9.13 34.78
N THR A 408 -2.53 -10.15 34.54
CA THR A 408 -3.15 -10.91 35.63
C THR A 408 -2.14 -11.72 36.46
N THR A 409 -2.42 -11.83 37.75
CA THR A 409 -1.80 -12.83 38.65
C THR A 409 -2.82 -13.86 39.13
N GLU A 410 -4.06 -13.77 38.66
CA GLU A 410 -5.13 -14.69 38.99
C GLU A 410 -5.03 -15.95 38.13
N LEU A 411 -4.57 -17.03 38.77
CA LEU A 411 -4.28 -18.30 38.10
C LEU A 411 -5.50 -19.23 37.98
N GLY A 412 -6.55 -18.98 38.77
CA GLY A 412 -7.74 -19.83 38.85
C GLY A 412 -8.48 -20.00 37.53
N PRO A 413 -8.80 -18.91 36.79
CA PRO A 413 -9.51 -18.98 35.51
C PRO A 413 -8.80 -19.84 34.45
N TRP A 414 -7.50 -20.06 34.61
CA TRP A 414 -6.63 -20.73 33.64
C TRP A 414 -6.22 -22.14 34.07
N ASP A 415 -6.83 -22.70 35.12
CA ASP A 415 -6.48 -24.01 35.69
C ASP A 415 -5.01 -24.11 36.13
N LEU A 416 -4.43 -23.00 36.59
CA LEU A 416 -3.03 -22.90 37.01
C LEU A 416 -2.84 -22.91 38.53
N THR A 417 -3.94 -23.01 39.31
CA THR A 417 -3.87 -23.24 40.76
C THR A 417 -3.58 -24.71 41.11
N ALA A 418 -3.89 -25.63 40.20
CA ALA A 418 -3.57 -27.06 40.27
C ALA A 418 -2.89 -27.52 38.97
N PRO A 419 -1.66 -27.06 38.68
CA PRO A 419 -1.04 -27.26 37.38
C PRO A 419 -0.67 -28.73 37.16
N GLU A 420 -0.90 -29.22 35.94
CA GLU A 420 -0.55 -30.59 35.52
C GLU A 420 0.97 -30.75 35.38
N HIS A 421 1.67 -29.69 34.98
CA HIS A 421 3.14 -29.67 34.94
C HIS A 421 3.70 -28.46 35.68
N GLU A 422 4.86 -28.63 36.32
CA GLU A 422 5.49 -27.58 37.11
C GLU A 422 7.01 -27.70 37.02
N VAL A 423 7.69 -26.58 36.79
CA VAL A 423 9.15 -26.48 36.84
C VAL A 423 9.52 -25.50 37.93
N THR A 424 10.37 -25.91 38.86
CA THR A 424 10.79 -25.05 39.98
C THR A 424 12.29 -24.86 39.97
N VAL A 425 12.78 -23.66 40.27
CA VAL A 425 14.21 -23.36 40.40
C VAL A 425 14.42 -22.56 41.68
N ALA A 426 15.35 -23.02 42.54
CA ALA A 426 15.76 -22.34 43.76
C ALA A 426 17.22 -21.91 43.65
N LEU A 427 17.50 -20.63 43.94
CA LEU A 427 18.80 -20.01 43.81
C LEU A 427 19.46 -19.77 45.18
N GLN A 428 20.76 -19.53 45.17
CA GLN A 428 21.58 -19.27 46.36
C GLN A 428 21.14 -18.05 47.19
N ASP A 429 20.55 -17.05 46.54
CA ASP A 429 20.07 -15.82 47.17
C ASP A 429 18.68 -15.97 47.81
N GLY A 430 18.08 -17.15 47.74
CA GLY A 430 16.73 -17.44 48.22
C GLY A 430 15.63 -17.20 47.18
N THR A 431 15.98 -16.75 45.96
CA THR A 431 15.02 -16.62 44.86
C THR A 431 14.45 -17.99 44.51
N TYR A 432 13.12 -18.06 44.38
CA TYR A 432 12.39 -19.26 44.00
C TYR A 432 11.44 -18.93 42.85
N VAL A 433 11.61 -19.63 41.72
CA VAL A 433 10.79 -19.45 40.52
C VAL A 433 10.03 -20.73 40.24
N ALA A 434 8.74 -20.63 39.93
CA ALA A 434 7.92 -21.77 39.53
C ALA A 434 7.14 -21.47 38.25
N LEU A 435 7.45 -22.17 37.17
CA LEU A 435 6.64 -22.21 35.96
C LEU A 435 5.54 -23.25 36.13
N LEU A 436 4.31 -22.85 35.90
CA LEU A 436 3.10 -23.66 36.03
C LEU A 436 2.51 -23.86 34.64
N VAL A 437 2.09 -25.07 34.31
CA VAL A 437 1.40 -25.39 33.05
C VAL A 437 0.10 -26.11 33.37
N SER A 438 -0.97 -25.62 32.76
CA SER A 438 -2.34 -26.11 32.94
C SER A 438 -2.52 -27.53 32.41
N LYS A 439 -3.60 -28.19 32.85
CA LYS A 439 -3.97 -29.52 32.36
C LYS A 439 -4.61 -29.50 30.98
N GLN A 440 -5.36 -28.44 30.70
CA GLN A 440 -6.15 -28.29 29.49
C GLN A 440 -5.48 -27.33 28.51
N VAL A 441 -5.68 -27.58 27.23
CA VAL A 441 -5.29 -26.65 26.18
C VAL A 441 -6.23 -25.44 26.19
N CYS A 442 -5.75 -24.30 25.71
CA CYS A 442 -6.55 -23.11 25.44
C CYS A 442 -7.59 -23.44 24.37
N PRO A 443 -8.91 -23.44 24.69
CA PRO A 443 -9.94 -23.82 23.73
C PRO A 443 -10.10 -22.80 22.59
N GLU A 444 -9.74 -21.53 22.82
CA GLU A 444 -9.73 -20.47 21.80
C GLU A 444 -8.52 -20.56 20.85
N ASP A 445 -7.51 -21.36 21.20
CA ASP A 445 -6.30 -21.53 20.41
C ASP A 445 -6.39 -22.73 19.46
N SER A 446 -6.47 -22.45 18.16
CA SER A 446 -6.51 -23.49 17.12
C SER A 446 -5.26 -24.39 17.06
N GLN A 447 -4.14 -23.97 17.67
CA GLN A 447 -2.89 -24.74 17.71
C GLN A 447 -2.82 -25.72 18.89
N GLY A 448 -3.82 -25.74 19.77
CA GLY A 448 -3.88 -26.66 20.90
C GLY A 448 -2.77 -26.44 21.93
N ARG A 449 -2.37 -25.17 22.15
CA ARG A 449 -1.35 -24.81 23.15
C ARG A 449 -1.96 -24.75 24.56
N TYR A 450 -1.15 -24.96 25.58
CA TYR A 450 -1.57 -24.96 26.98
C TYR A 450 -1.36 -23.58 27.61
N TYR A 451 -2.20 -23.21 28.58
CA TYR A 451 -1.92 -22.06 29.43
C TYR A 451 -0.74 -22.35 30.35
N ALA A 452 0.10 -21.35 30.55
CA ALA A 452 1.22 -21.37 31.47
C ALA A 452 1.42 -20.00 32.12
N ALA A 453 1.99 -19.99 33.32
CA ALA A 453 2.37 -18.78 34.03
C ALA A 453 3.56 -19.02 34.95
N VAL A 454 4.30 -17.95 35.26
CA VAL A 454 5.31 -17.99 36.32
C VAL A 454 4.67 -17.51 37.61
N ARG A 455 4.69 -18.34 38.66
CA ARG A 455 4.05 -18.06 39.95
C ARG A 455 4.51 -16.71 40.50
N GLY A 456 3.55 -15.83 40.79
CA GLY A 456 3.81 -14.51 41.36
C GLY A 456 4.27 -13.46 40.35
N GLN A 457 4.44 -13.81 39.07
CA GLN A 457 4.70 -12.86 38.00
C GLN A 457 3.41 -12.57 37.22
N PRO A 458 3.26 -11.34 36.69
CA PRO A 458 2.11 -10.97 35.89
C PRO A 458 2.14 -11.62 34.51
N GLY A 459 1.01 -12.23 34.16
CA GLY A 459 0.68 -12.71 32.83
C GLY A 459 0.52 -14.23 32.73
N VAL A 460 -0.39 -14.61 31.84
CA VAL A 460 -0.66 -15.98 31.41
C VAL A 460 -0.38 -16.06 29.91
N PHE A 461 0.33 -17.09 29.50
CA PHE A 461 0.80 -17.25 28.14
C PHE A 461 0.63 -18.67 27.62
N LEU A 462 0.79 -18.85 26.32
CA LEU A 462 0.62 -20.13 25.65
C LEU A 462 1.96 -20.86 25.49
N MET A 463 1.96 -22.15 25.83
CA MET A 463 3.06 -23.08 25.60
C MET A 463 2.65 -24.21 24.68
N SER A 464 3.48 -24.47 23.66
CA SER A 464 3.24 -25.57 22.72
C SER A 464 3.49 -26.94 23.33
N THR A 465 2.81 -27.95 22.79
CA THR A 465 3.00 -29.36 23.15
C THR A 465 4.46 -29.80 22.99
N ASP A 466 5.15 -29.33 21.95
CA ASP A 466 6.57 -29.58 21.73
C ASP A 466 7.47 -29.00 22.83
N THR A 467 7.09 -27.84 23.37
CA THR A 467 7.81 -27.24 24.49
C THR A 467 7.59 -28.04 25.77
N ILE A 468 6.35 -28.48 26.02
CA ILE A 468 6.00 -29.31 27.19
C ILE A 468 6.65 -30.70 27.10
N ALA A 469 6.83 -31.25 25.89
CA ALA A 469 7.52 -32.53 25.71
C ALA A 469 8.96 -32.50 26.25
N ARG A 470 9.60 -31.32 26.32
CA ARG A 470 10.93 -31.14 26.93
C ARG A 470 10.95 -31.34 28.44
N PHE A 471 9.78 -31.39 29.09
CA PHE A 471 9.67 -31.69 30.51
C PHE A 471 9.74 -33.20 30.78
N ALA A 472 9.75 -34.04 29.74
CA ALA A 472 10.03 -35.46 29.88
C ALA A 472 11.50 -35.64 30.29
N VAL A 473 11.72 -36.24 31.46
CA VAL A 473 13.06 -36.57 31.96
C VAL A 473 13.27 -38.07 31.82
N SER A 474 14.36 -38.46 31.16
CA SER A 474 14.83 -39.84 31.09
C SER A 474 16.07 -39.98 31.97
N LEU A 475 15.99 -40.74 33.07
CA LEU A 475 17.12 -40.92 34.00
C LEU A 475 18.27 -41.67 33.32
N ASP A 476 17.98 -42.71 32.54
CA ASP A 476 18.96 -43.45 31.73
C ASP A 476 19.77 -42.52 30.81
N GLU A 477 19.14 -41.49 30.26
CA GLU A 477 19.83 -40.51 29.42
C GLU A 477 20.73 -39.58 30.24
N LEU A 478 20.39 -39.30 31.50
CA LEU A 478 21.14 -38.41 32.39
C LEU A 478 22.29 -39.10 33.14
N GLU A 479 22.29 -40.43 33.22
CA GLU A 479 23.36 -41.19 33.88
C GLU A 479 24.71 -41.04 33.16
N ALA A 480 25.78 -41.13 33.94
CA ALA A 480 27.14 -41.21 33.43
C ALA A 480 27.32 -42.54 32.69
N SER A 481 27.96 -42.51 31.53
CA SER A 481 28.33 -43.75 30.84
C SER A 481 29.24 -44.59 31.74
N PRO A 482 29.01 -45.92 31.84
CA PRO A 482 29.78 -46.80 32.71
C PRO A 482 31.26 -46.92 32.33
#